data_AF-A0A158DH83-F1
#
_entry.id   AF-A0A158DH83-F1
#
_cell.length_a   1.000
_cell.length_b   1.000
_cell.length_c   1.000
_cell.angle_alpha   90.00
_cell.angle_beta   90.00
_cell.angle_gamma   90.00
#
_symmetry.space_group_name_H-M   'P 1'
#
loop_
_entity.id
_entity.type
_entity.pdbx_description
1 polymer ?
#
loop_
_entity_poly.entity_id
_entity_poly.type
_entity_poly.pdbx_seq_one_letter_code
_entity_poly.pdbx_strand_id
1 'polypeptide(L)'
;MLKVEPGQGMSLLGYADNADRGALTVRQAASLPPGRAVLKMLTDVHTTHRDVEFAYAFIEDGTAVLYKIADGVAHSVPALYLGDADAYETFQAIRHAEEIDHAPDAMHLFITWVPKEGLSEPDPPIKIPKMLTESIKAMQTLFVRTSQRGVGGVAIPFILSHRGPQVLNYVYAVTDPLTRELPHGTVVPHGTAERGGYGISVSQLAEKDGVFVYWLQRPGGTVFIRREGGDDVYDFEGRPRDFVQTVKHELDRDVSLFFGEAAPTEPHSLRLMFDENGVACLAVASSDIDFTFSWLHMSEDSFRTAPTALPVGIGTQPAEPPAGLQGTITNEGKTLSLSAQDANGESVEIPLAATQVDQLIRHLSQLRATMTDKVPSAPDSGVYPVSLDPGWRTNADVHPAFPGVCLALRDDGLGWQMYWLPPHEVRALGEYLVGHEMRLTRSDGQICS
;
A
#
# COMPACT_ATOMS: atom_id res chain seq x y z
N MET A 1 4.39 -4.96 2.95
CA MET A 1 5.55 -5.82 3.23
C MET A 1 6.41 -6.03 1.97
N LEU A 2 7.65 -5.53 2.00
CA LEU A 2 8.66 -5.70 0.95
C LEU A 2 9.21 -7.13 0.97
N LYS A 3 9.32 -7.77 -0.19
CA LYS A 3 9.91 -9.13 -0.33
C LYS A 3 11.44 -9.13 -0.51
N VAL A 4 12.04 -7.95 -0.62
CA VAL A 4 13.48 -7.75 -0.78
C VAL A 4 13.95 -6.76 0.28
N GLU A 5 15.04 -7.10 0.95
CA GLU A 5 15.64 -6.34 2.05
C GLU A 5 17.10 -5.99 1.69
N PRO A 6 17.48 -4.70 1.68
CA PRO A 6 18.87 -4.28 1.63
C PRO A 6 19.66 -4.80 2.85
N GLY A 7 20.75 -5.52 2.61
CA GLY A 7 21.66 -5.96 3.67
C GLY A 7 22.75 -4.94 3.98
N GLN A 8 23.59 -5.21 4.99
CA GLN A 8 24.80 -4.43 5.21
C GLN A 8 25.70 -4.42 3.96
N GLY A 9 26.37 -3.29 3.72
CA GLY A 9 27.35 -3.13 2.65
C GLY A 9 26.74 -3.38 1.26
N MET A 10 27.35 -4.29 0.50
CA MET A 10 26.97 -4.60 -0.88
C MET A 10 26.20 -5.92 -0.93
N SER A 11 25.02 -5.98 -0.30
CA SER A 11 24.18 -7.19 -0.34
C SER A 11 22.68 -6.93 -0.42
N LEU A 12 21.94 -7.88 -1.00
CA LEU A 12 20.49 -7.91 -1.16
C LEU A 12 19.96 -9.28 -0.74
N LEU A 13 18.87 -9.30 0.03
CA LEU A 13 18.20 -10.51 0.47
C LEU A 13 16.77 -10.51 -0.05
N GLY A 14 16.26 -11.65 -0.48
CA GLY A 14 14.86 -11.80 -0.88
C GLY A 14 14.27 -13.10 -0.36
N TYR A 15 12.94 -13.19 -0.30
CA TYR A 15 12.24 -14.40 0.12
C TYR A 15 10.92 -14.61 -0.64
N ALA A 16 10.39 -15.84 -0.58
CA ALA A 16 9.05 -16.18 -1.04
C ALA A 16 8.34 -17.11 -0.05
N ASP A 17 7.07 -17.40 -0.32
CA ASP A 17 6.19 -18.28 0.46
C ASP A 17 5.81 -17.72 1.84
N ASN A 18 6.24 -18.32 2.95
CA ASN A 18 5.83 -17.88 4.29
C ASN A 18 6.30 -16.45 4.60
N ALA A 19 5.39 -15.49 4.48
CA ALA A 19 5.71 -14.07 4.50
C ALA A 19 6.26 -13.57 5.85
N ASP A 20 5.64 -13.99 6.95
CA ASP A 20 6.03 -13.54 8.29
C ASP A 20 7.43 -14.05 8.65
N ARG A 21 7.70 -15.33 8.35
CA ARG A 21 9.00 -15.95 8.58
C ARG A 21 10.05 -15.35 7.67
N GLY A 22 9.75 -15.26 6.37
CA GLY A 22 10.65 -14.70 5.37
C GLY A 22 11.09 -13.29 5.74
N ALA A 23 10.14 -12.39 6.04
CA ALA A 23 10.41 -11.02 6.43
C ALA A 23 11.28 -10.92 7.69
N LEU A 24 10.94 -11.68 8.74
CA LEU A 24 11.71 -11.69 9.98
C LEU A 24 13.16 -12.17 9.73
N THR A 25 13.31 -13.26 8.98
CA THR A 25 14.62 -13.86 8.71
C THR A 25 15.49 -12.96 7.85
N VAL A 26 14.98 -12.38 6.75
CA VAL A 26 15.80 -11.50 5.91
C VAL A 26 16.20 -10.23 6.64
N ARG A 27 15.36 -9.66 7.51
CA ARG A 27 15.73 -8.50 8.35
C ARG A 27 16.83 -8.84 9.36
N GLN A 28 16.75 -10.00 10.00
CA GLN A 28 17.81 -10.46 10.91
C GLN A 28 19.11 -10.70 10.14
N ALA A 29 19.04 -11.38 8.99
CA ALA A 29 20.20 -11.66 8.16
C ALA A 29 20.82 -10.39 7.56
N ALA A 30 20.01 -9.37 7.22
CA ALA A 30 20.47 -8.08 6.73
C ALA A 30 21.41 -7.36 7.71
N SER A 31 21.32 -7.65 9.01
CA SER A 31 22.21 -7.10 10.05
C SER A 31 23.58 -7.77 10.15
N LEU A 32 23.80 -8.86 9.43
CA LEU A 32 25.08 -9.59 9.44
C LEU A 32 26.02 -9.07 8.34
N PRO A 33 27.35 -9.21 8.53
CA PRO A 33 28.31 -8.92 7.46
C PRO A 33 28.05 -9.79 6.22
N PRO A 34 28.17 -9.23 5.00
CA PRO A 34 27.98 -9.99 3.77
C PRO A 34 28.85 -11.24 3.66
N GLY A 35 28.32 -12.28 3.01
CA GLY A 35 29.02 -13.53 2.72
C GLY A 35 28.54 -14.71 3.56
N ARG A 36 29.48 -15.47 4.13
CA ARG A 36 29.20 -16.79 4.71
C ARG A 36 28.27 -16.78 5.92
N ALA A 37 28.30 -15.71 6.73
CA ALA A 37 27.44 -15.60 7.91
C ALA A 37 25.96 -15.54 7.53
N VAL A 38 25.62 -14.72 6.52
CA VAL A 38 24.27 -14.61 5.96
C VAL A 38 23.85 -15.95 5.34
N LEU A 39 24.69 -16.53 4.48
CA LEU A 39 24.40 -17.83 3.83
C LEU A 39 24.11 -18.92 4.85
N LYS A 40 24.91 -19.01 5.93
CA LYS A 40 24.71 -19.99 6.99
C LYS A 40 23.36 -19.78 7.67
N MET A 41 23.03 -18.55 8.07
CA MET A 41 21.76 -18.24 8.73
C MET A 41 20.55 -18.62 7.86
N LEU A 42 20.53 -18.18 6.59
CA LEU A 42 19.44 -18.48 5.67
C LEU A 42 19.28 -20.00 5.45
N THR A 43 20.41 -20.71 5.33
CA THR A 43 20.42 -22.18 5.14
C THR A 43 19.94 -22.92 6.39
N ASP A 44 20.36 -22.50 7.59
CA ASP A 44 19.93 -23.09 8.87
C ASP A 44 18.41 -22.91 9.08
N VAL A 45 17.90 -21.70 8.79
CA VAL A 45 16.46 -21.41 8.86
C VAL A 45 15.71 -22.28 7.87
N HIS A 46 16.13 -22.32 6.60
CA HIS A 46 15.45 -23.11 5.57
C HIS A 46 15.49 -24.63 5.88
N THR A 47 16.58 -25.12 6.48
CA THR A 47 16.69 -26.53 6.91
C THR A 47 15.64 -26.90 7.96
N THR A 48 15.34 -25.95 8.87
CA THR A 48 14.34 -26.11 9.92
C THR A 48 12.92 -25.84 9.40
N HIS A 49 12.81 -24.97 8.40
CA HIS A 49 11.57 -24.39 7.90
C HIS A 49 11.53 -24.41 6.37
N ARG A 50 10.95 -25.48 5.83
CA ARG A 50 10.88 -25.77 4.38
C ARG A 50 9.83 -24.97 3.61
N ASP A 51 9.04 -24.15 4.29
CA ASP A 51 7.93 -23.35 3.77
C ASP A 51 8.33 -21.91 3.37
N VAL A 52 9.63 -21.64 3.27
CA VAL A 52 10.18 -20.34 2.86
C VAL A 52 11.45 -20.56 2.05
N GLU A 53 11.52 -20.04 0.83
CA GLU A 53 12.76 -19.99 0.05
C GLU A 53 13.44 -18.62 0.17
N PHE A 54 14.76 -18.58 0.02
CA PHE A 54 15.52 -17.32 0.05
C PHE A 54 16.39 -17.13 -1.19
N ALA A 55 16.62 -15.86 -1.52
CA ALA A 55 17.60 -15.40 -2.47
C ALA A 55 18.60 -14.49 -1.75
N TYR A 56 19.88 -14.63 -2.09
CA TYR A 56 20.92 -13.80 -1.52
C TYR A 56 21.92 -13.39 -2.58
N ALA A 57 22.07 -12.08 -2.80
CA ALA A 57 23.07 -11.51 -3.68
C ALA A 57 24.03 -10.65 -2.87
N PHE A 58 25.32 -10.73 -3.19
CA PHE A 58 26.33 -9.83 -2.64
C PHE A 58 27.50 -9.67 -3.60
N ILE A 59 28.36 -8.68 -3.36
CA ILE A 59 29.60 -8.48 -4.12
C ILE A 59 30.77 -9.10 -3.37
N GLU A 60 31.43 -10.07 -3.99
CA GLU A 60 32.63 -10.75 -3.50
C GLU A 60 33.78 -10.44 -4.47
N ASP A 61 34.86 -9.83 -3.98
CA ASP A 61 36.04 -9.47 -4.78
C ASP A 61 35.69 -8.70 -6.08
N GLY A 62 34.72 -7.79 -6.00
CA GLY A 62 34.25 -6.99 -7.13
C GLY A 62 33.31 -7.71 -8.10
N THR A 63 32.99 -8.97 -7.84
CA THR A 63 32.08 -9.78 -8.64
C THR A 63 30.75 -9.97 -7.90
N ALA A 64 29.63 -9.69 -8.56
CA ALA A 64 28.32 -10.00 -8.00
C ALA A 64 28.08 -11.52 -8.04
N VAL A 65 27.75 -12.09 -6.89
CA VAL A 65 27.35 -13.50 -6.73
C VAL A 65 25.91 -13.58 -6.25
N LEU A 66 25.19 -14.57 -6.74
CA LEU A 66 23.78 -14.80 -6.41
C LEU A 66 23.59 -16.25 -5.97
N TYR A 67 22.85 -16.44 -4.89
CA TYR A 67 22.53 -17.73 -4.31
C TYR A 67 21.02 -17.93 -4.20
N LYS A 68 20.54 -19.10 -4.61
CA LYS A 68 19.23 -19.66 -4.23
C LYS A 68 19.42 -20.55 -3.02
N ILE A 69 18.67 -20.31 -1.94
CA ILE A 69 18.66 -21.16 -0.76
C ILE A 69 17.34 -21.93 -0.77
N ALA A 70 17.43 -23.20 -1.13
CA ALA A 70 16.33 -24.17 -1.21
C ALA A 70 16.88 -25.58 -0.93
N ASP A 71 16.00 -26.51 -0.57
CA ASP A 71 16.35 -27.89 -0.23
C ASP A 71 17.45 -28.05 0.85
N GLY A 72 17.75 -26.97 1.58
CA GLY A 72 18.64 -26.97 2.74
C GLY A 72 20.07 -26.67 2.35
N VAL A 73 20.23 -26.15 1.13
CA VAL A 73 21.52 -25.91 0.49
C VAL A 73 21.47 -24.55 -0.19
N ALA A 74 22.60 -23.86 -0.17
CA ALA A 74 22.80 -22.64 -0.95
C ALA A 74 23.44 -23.00 -2.31
N HIS A 75 22.73 -22.72 -3.39
CA HIS A 75 23.18 -22.94 -4.76
C HIS A 75 23.56 -21.61 -5.41
N SER A 76 24.82 -21.47 -5.84
CA SER A 76 25.21 -20.33 -6.66
C SER A 76 24.58 -20.44 -8.05
N VAL A 77 23.89 -19.40 -8.48
CA VAL A 77 23.11 -19.39 -9.72
C VAL A 77 23.29 -18.05 -10.44
N PRO A 78 23.28 -18.04 -11.79
CA PRO A 78 23.39 -16.79 -12.55
C PRO A 78 22.07 -16.00 -12.59
N ALA A 79 20.94 -16.68 -12.38
CA ALA A 79 19.60 -16.12 -12.30
C ALA A 79 18.70 -17.09 -11.51
N LEU A 80 17.65 -16.57 -10.88
CA LEU A 80 16.64 -17.36 -10.19
C LEU A 80 15.28 -16.66 -10.21
N TYR A 81 14.25 -17.42 -9.86
CA TYR A 81 12.98 -16.89 -9.36
C TYR A 81 12.64 -17.65 -8.07
N LEU A 82 11.81 -17.03 -7.23
CA LEU A 82 11.22 -17.65 -6.05
C LEU A 82 9.70 -17.46 -6.10
N GLY A 83 8.95 -18.42 -5.54
CA GLY A 83 7.49 -18.36 -5.43
C GLY A 83 6.76 -19.14 -6.52
N ASP A 84 5.57 -18.67 -6.90
CA ASP A 84 4.62 -19.39 -7.75
C ASP A 84 5.18 -19.67 -9.16
N ALA A 85 5.21 -20.95 -9.54
CA ALA A 85 5.78 -21.38 -10.81
C ALA A 85 4.90 -20.99 -12.01
N ASP A 86 3.58 -21.04 -11.88
CA ASP A 86 2.65 -20.70 -12.97
C ASP A 86 2.73 -19.20 -13.29
N ALA A 87 2.87 -18.37 -12.25
CA ALA A 87 3.09 -16.94 -12.41
C ALA A 87 4.44 -16.65 -13.09
N TYR A 88 5.49 -17.40 -12.76
CA TYR A 88 6.79 -17.27 -13.41
C TYR A 88 6.74 -17.65 -14.90
N GLU A 89 6.06 -18.74 -15.25
CA GLU A 89 5.88 -19.13 -16.65
C GLU A 89 5.09 -18.06 -17.43
N THR A 90 4.04 -17.51 -16.81
CA THR A 90 3.28 -16.38 -17.39
C THR A 90 4.16 -15.14 -17.57
N PHE A 91 4.99 -14.81 -16.57
CA PHE A 91 5.96 -13.72 -16.64
C PHE A 91 6.92 -13.90 -17.82
N GLN A 92 7.47 -15.11 -18.00
CA GLN A 92 8.38 -15.41 -19.10
C GLN A 92 7.70 -15.28 -20.45
N ALA A 93 6.47 -15.79 -20.58
CA ALA A 93 5.69 -15.66 -21.80
C ALA A 93 5.46 -14.19 -22.18
N ILE A 94 5.12 -13.33 -21.21
CA ILE A 94 4.95 -11.89 -21.43
C ILE A 94 6.27 -11.22 -21.81
N ARG A 95 7.35 -11.52 -21.08
CA ARG A 95 8.66 -10.91 -21.29
C ARG A 95 9.22 -11.19 -22.68
N HIS A 96 8.91 -12.35 -23.25
CA HIS A 96 9.37 -12.78 -24.56
C HIS A 96 8.37 -12.50 -25.70
N ALA A 97 7.26 -11.81 -25.42
CA ALA A 97 6.33 -11.36 -26.44
C ALA A 97 6.94 -10.24 -27.32
N GLU A 98 6.49 -10.13 -28.57
CA GLU A 98 6.96 -9.09 -29.50
C GLU A 98 6.56 -7.68 -29.03
N GLU A 99 5.41 -7.55 -28.37
CA GLU A 99 4.89 -6.32 -27.78
C GLU A 99 4.42 -6.56 -26.34
N ILE A 100 4.67 -5.58 -25.46
CA ILE A 100 4.18 -5.57 -24.08
C ILE A 100 3.15 -4.44 -23.98
N ASP A 101 1.87 -4.80 -24.06
CA ASP A 101 0.72 -3.90 -24.28
C ASP A 101 0.58 -2.73 -23.27
N HIS A 102 1.14 -2.85 -22.06
CA HIS A 102 0.74 -2.02 -20.92
C HIS A 102 1.85 -1.22 -20.24
N ALA A 103 3.03 -1.07 -20.86
CA ALA A 103 4.14 -0.40 -20.19
C ALA A 103 4.63 0.87 -20.90
N PRO A 104 4.39 2.07 -20.30
CA PRO A 104 4.75 3.35 -20.91
C PRO A 104 6.26 3.53 -21.06
N ASP A 105 6.69 4.16 -22.15
CA ASP A 105 8.09 4.49 -22.39
C ASP A 105 8.67 5.49 -21.37
N ALA A 106 7.80 6.25 -20.70
CA ALA A 106 8.16 7.15 -19.59
C ALA A 106 8.92 6.45 -18.45
N MET A 107 8.74 5.13 -18.29
CA MET A 107 9.44 4.36 -17.26
C MET A 107 10.96 4.43 -17.42
N HIS A 108 11.50 4.61 -18.63
CA HIS A 108 12.95 4.61 -18.86
C HIS A 108 13.70 5.73 -18.12
N LEU A 109 13.02 6.82 -17.74
CA LEU A 109 13.64 8.04 -17.22
C LEU A 109 13.95 7.96 -15.73
N PHE A 110 13.01 7.44 -14.94
CA PHE A 110 13.09 7.49 -13.48
C PHE A 110 13.94 6.43 -12.84
N ILE A 111 14.00 5.24 -13.47
CA ILE A 111 14.68 4.09 -12.92
C ILE A 111 16.19 4.39 -12.69
N THR A 112 16.74 5.45 -13.31
CA THR A 112 18.18 5.68 -13.49
C THR A 112 18.86 6.62 -12.50
N TRP A 113 18.11 7.31 -11.62
CA TRP A 113 18.69 8.40 -10.83
C TRP A 113 18.53 8.22 -9.33
N VAL A 114 19.63 7.80 -8.69
CA VAL A 114 19.76 7.70 -7.23
C VAL A 114 20.81 8.73 -6.79
N PRO A 115 20.41 9.85 -6.16
CA PRO A 115 21.37 10.82 -5.66
C PRO A 115 22.15 10.20 -4.49
N LYS A 116 23.44 10.53 -4.42
CA LYS A 116 24.24 10.25 -3.22
C LYS A 116 23.79 11.21 -2.12
N GLU A 117 23.58 10.70 -0.92
CA GLU A 117 23.55 11.56 0.27
C GLU A 117 24.86 12.36 0.33
N GLY A 118 24.75 13.69 0.36
CA GLY A 118 25.87 14.59 0.67
C GLY A 118 26.78 15.06 -0.47
N LEU A 119 26.42 14.88 -1.75
CA LEU A 119 27.14 15.52 -2.87
C LEU A 119 26.38 16.74 -3.43
N SER A 120 27.12 17.81 -3.71
CA SER A 120 26.61 19.07 -4.28
C SER A 120 26.17 18.95 -5.74
N GLU A 121 26.60 17.90 -6.43
CA GLU A 121 26.19 17.60 -7.80
C GLU A 121 25.77 16.13 -7.91
N PRO A 122 24.66 15.86 -8.62
CA PRO A 122 24.20 14.51 -8.84
C PRO A 122 25.08 13.76 -9.84
N ASP A 123 25.23 12.45 -9.62
CA ASP A 123 25.86 11.58 -10.60
C ASP A 123 25.03 11.50 -11.89
N PRO A 124 25.67 11.26 -13.05
CA PRO A 124 24.95 11.03 -14.29
C PRO A 124 24.05 9.78 -14.17
N PRO A 125 22.87 9.79 -14.80
CA PRO A 125 21.92 8.67 -14.75
C PRO A 125 22.58 7.35 -15.18
N ILE A 126 22.36 6.28 -14.41
CA ILE A 126 22.85 4.95 -14.76
C ILE A 126 22.01 4.44 -15.93
N LYS A 127 22.64 4.19 -17.08
CA LYS A 127 21.94 3.57 -18.21
C LYS A 127 21.51 2.15 -17.84
N ILE A 128 20.22 1.93 -17.79
CA ILE A 128 19.68 0.63 -17.41
C ILE A 128 19.71 -0.35 -18.56
N PRO A 129 20.11 -1.61 -18.31
CA PRO A 129 20.03 -2.65 -19.32
C PRO A 129 18.59 -2.78 -19.84
N LYS A 130 18.41 -2.81 -21.16
CA LYS A 130 17.11 -3.02 -21.82
C LYS A 130 16.33 -4.19 -21.22
N MET A 131 17.04 -5.29 -20.91
CA MET A 131 16.45 -6.48 -20.32
C MET A 131 15.82 -6.26 -18.94
N LEU A 132 16.36 -5.36 -18.12
CA LEU A 132 15.77 -5.03 -16.82
C LEU A 132 14.48 -4.26 -17.03
N THR A 133 14.46 -3.30 -17.95
CA THR A 133 13.22 -2.60 -18.29
C THR A 133 12.17 -3.57 -18.80
N GLU A 134 12.50 -4.43 -19.77
CA GLU A 134 11.57 -5.45 -20.30
C GLU A 134 11.03 -6.37 -19.19
N SER A 135 11.86 -6.73 -18.21
CA SER A 135 11.43 -7.52 -17.05
C SER A 135 10.44 -6.76 -16.17
N ILE A 136 10.67 -5.46 -15.91
CA ILE A 136 9.73 -4.66 -15.12
C ILE A 136 8.39 -4.51 -15.87
N LYS A 137 8.45 -4.20 -17.19
CA LYS A 137 7.27 -4.11 -18.06
C LYS A 137 6.45 -5.42 -18.04
N ALA A 138 7.14 -6.55 -18.11
CA ALA A 138 6.50 -7.86 -18.05
C ALA A 138 5.89 -8.17 -16.68
N MET A 139 6.54 -7.78 -15.58
CA MET A 139 6.03 -7.96 -14.22
C MET A 139 4.76 -7.15 -13.97
N GLN A 140 4.70 -5.91 -14.45
CA GLN A 140 3.49 -5.09 -14.35
C GLN A 140 2.33 -5.70 -15.14
N THR A 141 2.61 -6.16 -16.35
CA THR A 141 1.60 -6.82 -17.19
C THR A 141 1.12 -8.13 -16.55
N LEU A 142 2.02 -8.90 -15.91
CA LEU A 142 1.66 -10.08 -15.14
C LEU A 142 0.63 -9.75 -14.05
N PHE A 143 0.86 -8.67 -13.29
CA PHE A 143 -0.03 -8.26 -12.21
C PHE A 143 -1.43 -7.88 -12.68
N VAL A 144 -1.57 -7.39 -13.91
CA VAL A 144 -2.89 -7.13 -14.53
C VAL A 144 -3.56 -8.44 -14.97
N ARG A 145 -2.78 -9.36 -15.55
CA ARG A 145 -3.31 -10.58 -16.18
C ARG A 145 -3.61 -11.69 -15.18
N THR A 146 -2.99 -11.68 -14.01
CA THR A 146 -3.15 -12.75 -13.02
C THR A 146 -4.23 -12.43 -12.00
N SER A 147 -5.14 -13.38 -11.77
CA SER A 147 -6.09 -13.35 -10.66
C SER A 147 -5.59 -14.14 -9.44
N GLN A 148 -4.34 -14.62 -9.47
CA GLN A 148 -3.77 -15.44 -8.42
C GLN A 148 -3.51 -14.60 -7.16
N ARG A 149 -4.12 -14.98 -6.03
CA ARG A 149 -4.02 -14.26 -4.74
C ARG A 149 -2.60 -14.10 -4.17
N GLY A 150 -1.59 -14.77 -4.73
CA GLY A 150 -0.20 -14.72 -4.29
C GLY A 150 0.72 -13.79 -5.10
N VAL A 151 0.25 -13.25 -6.22
CA VAL A 151 1.06 -12.49 -7.18
C VAL A 151 0.32 -11.20 -7.55
N GLY A 152 0.93 -10.06 -7.22
CA GLY A 152 0.34 -8.74 -7.44
C GLY A 152 1.08 -7.64 -6.67
N GLY A 153 0.46 -6.46 -6.63
CA GLY A 153 1.02 -5.27 -5.99
C GLY A 153 1.93 -4.47 -6.93
N VAL A 154 3.05 -3.98 -6.40
CA VAL A 154 4.00 -3.12 -7.13
C VAL A 154 5.30 -3.88 -7.32
N ALA A 155 5.84 -3.84 -8.54
CA ALA A 155 7.16 -4.41 -8.80
C ALA A 155 8.18 -3.42 -8.23
N ILE A 156 9.12 -3.87 -7.40
CA ILE A 156 10.12 -2.98 -6.80
C ILE A 156 11.50 -3.49 -7.23
N PRO A 157 12.07 -2.94 -8.30
CA PRO A 157 13.36 -3.33 -8.79
C PRO A 157 14.47 -2.80 -7.89
N PHE A 158 15.49 -3.62 -7.69
CA PHE A 158 16.72 -3.24 -7.00
C PHE A 158 17.91 -3.46 -7.93
N ILE A 159 18.91 -2.57 -7.85
CA ILE A 159 20.24 -2.81 -8.40
C ILE A 159 21.22 -2.98 -7.25
N LEU A 160 21.99 -4.07 -7.29
CA LEU A 160 23.18 -4.21 -6.46
C LEU A 160 24.40 -3.79 -7.26
N SER A 161 25.12 -2.80 -6.77
CA SER A 161 26.38 -2.33 -7.36
C SER A 161 27.47 -2.20 -6.30
N HIS A 162 28.68 -1.80 -6.70
CA HIS A 162 29.77 -1.47 -5.78
C HIS A 162 29.41 -0.33 -4.79
N ARG A 163 28.30 0.39 -5.04
CA ARG A 163 27.76 1.44 -4.18
C ARG A 163 26.79 0.90 -3.13
N GLY A 164 26.50 -0.40 -3.16
CA GLY A 164 25.48 -1.02 -2.34
C GLY A 164 24.17 -1.29 -3.11
N PRO A 165 23.17 -1.83 -2.40
CA PRO A 165 21.82 -1.99 -2.92
C PRO A 165 21.14 -0.63 -3.13
N GLN A 166 20.48 -0.48 -4.28
CA GLN A 166 19.73 0.72 -4.63
C GLN A 166 18.34 0.30 -5.06
N VAL A 167 17.32 0.84 -4.40
CA VAL A 167 15.94 0.77 -4.91
C VAL A 167 15.91 1.59 -6.19
N LEU A 168 15.42 0.99 -7.26
CA LEU A 168 15.16 1.72 -8.48
C LEU A 168 13.77 2.32 -8.38
N ASN A 169 13.75 3.59 -8.01
CA ASN A 169 12.53 4.37 -8.00
C ASN A 169 12.07 4.52 -9.44
N TYR A 170 10.87 4.09 -9.75
CA TYR A 170 10.29 4.36 -11.06
C TYR A 170 8.85 4.82 -10.90
N VAL A 171 8.51 5.81 -11.71
CA VAL A 171 7.17 6.38 -11.77
C VAL A 171 6.33 5.46 -12.62
N TYR A 172 5.76 4.46 -11.95
CA TYR A 172 4.53 3.82 -12.39
C TYR A 172 3.65 3.58 -11.16
N ALA A 173 3.28 4.66 -10.50
CA ALA A 173 2.10 4.66 -9.66
C ALA A 173 0.93 4.99 -10.59
N VAL A 174 0.41 3.95 -11.24
CA VAL A 174 -0.97 4.02 -11.72
C VAL A 174 -1.81 3.97 -10.46
N THR A 175 -2.50 5.05 -10.12
CA THR A 175 -3.63 4.95 -9.19
C THR A 175 -4.85 4.83 -10.08
N ASP A 176 -5.57 3.71 -10.03
CA ASP A 176 -6.90 3.66 -10.63
C ASP A 176 -7.75 4.79 -10.04
N PRO A 177 -8.78 5.29 -10.75
CA PRO A 177 -9.71 6.27 -10.21
C PRO A 177 -10.65 5.59 -9.19
N LEU A 178 -10.09 4.86 -8.23
CA LEU A 178 -10.77 4.43 -7.03
C LEU A 178 -11.07 5.64 -6.13
N THR A 179 -10.61 6.85 -6.45
CA THR A 179 -10.90 8.07 -5.67
C THR A 179 -12.39 8.36 -5.51
N ARG A 180 -13.27 7.83 -6.36
CA ARG A 180 -14.73 7.88 -6.17
C ARG A 180 -15.23 6.97 -5.04
N GLU A 181 -14.51 5.89 -4.76
CA GLU A 181 -14.89 4.83 -3.83
C GLU A 181 -14.00 4.77 -2.58
N LEU A 182 -12.85 5.45 -2.58
CA LEU A 182 -11.90 5.46 -1.47
C LEU A 182 -12.37 6.48 -0.42
N PRO A 183 -12.76 6.01 0.77
CA PRO A 183 -13.08 6.91 1.87
C PRO A 183 -11.88 7.78 2.25
N HIS A 184 -12.15 8.94 2.83
CA HIS A 184 -11.16 9.62 3.67
C HIS A 184 -10.64 8.62 4.71
N GLY A 185 -9.33 8.49 4.93
CA GLY A 185 -8.76 7.43 5.78
C GLY A 185 -7.97 6.37 5.02
N THR A 186 -8.15 6.28 3.70
CA THR A 186 -7.65 5.13 2.95
C THR A 186 -6.22 5.33 2.45
N VAL A 187 -5.37 4.31 2.66
CA VAL A 187 -4.13 4.14 1.90
C VAL A 187 -4.54 4.08 0.44
N VAL A 188 -4.22 5.12 -0.35
CA VAL A 188 -4.49 5.09 -1.79
C VAL A 188 -3.76 3.87 -2.33
N PRO A 189 -4.46 2.80 -2.76
CA PRO A 189 -3.78 1.65 -3.30
C PRO A 189 -3.04 2.15 -4.54
N HIS A 190 -1.77 1.76 -4.68
CA HIS A 190 -1.16 1.76 -6.00
C HIS A 190 -2.08 0.88 -6.85
N GLY A 191 -2.82 1.52 -7.75
CA GLY A 191 -3.88 0.93 -8.53
C GLY A 191 -3.36 -0.20 -9.40
N THR A 192 -4.31 -0.96 -9.91
CA THR A 192 -4.01 -1.97 -10.91
C THR A 192 -3.78 -1.29 -12.25
N ALA A 193 -2.94 -1.88 -13.10
CA ALA A 193 -2.67 -1.34 -14.43
C ALA A 193 -3.84 -1.50 -15.42
N GLU A 194 -5.04 -1.84 -14.94
CA GLU A 194 -6.21 -2.09 -15.79
C GLU A 194 -6.73 -0.79 -16.44
N ARG A 195 -6.54 0.38 -15.81
CA ARG A 195 -6.88 1.68 -16.44
C ARG A 195 -5.74 2.67 -16.60
N GLY A 196 -4.65 2.59 -15.83
CA GLY A 196 -3.41 3.29 -16.17
C GLY A 196 -3.45 4.82 -16.08
N GLY A 197 -3.48 5.43 -14.89
CA GLY A 197 -3.38 6.90 -14.73
C GLY A 197 -2.66 7.38 -13.48
N TYR A 198 -2.16 8.62 -13.55
CA TYR A 198 -1.60 9.34 -12.41
C TYR A 198 -2.66 10.26 -11.80
N GLY A 199 -2.67 10.39 -10.47
CA GLY A 199 -3.43 11.43 -9.77
C GLY A 199 -2.51 12.54 -9.26
N ILE A 200 -2.69 13.78 -9.73
CA ILE A 200 -2.30 14.99 -8.97
C ILE A 200 -3.35 16.09 -9.16
N SER A 201 -3.74 16.69 -8.03
CA SER A 201 -4.59 17.87 -7.89
C SER A 201 -3.79 19.15 -8.07
N VAL A 202 -4.34 20.18 -8.74
CA VAL A 202 -4.18 21.59 -8.32
C VAL A 202 -5.41 22.44 -8.68
N SER A 203 -6.22 22.73 -7.67
CA SER A 203 -6.48 24.11 -7.23
C SER A 203 -6.57 24.08 -5.69
N GLN A 204 -6.35 25.21 -5.01
CA GLN A 204 -6.51 25.30 -3.55
C GLN A 204 -7.90 24.77 -3.20
N LEU A 205 -7.95 23.66 -2.45
CA LEU A 205 -9.17 23.16 -1.82
C LEU A 205 -9.58 24.12 -0.70
N ALA A 206 -10.02 25.32 -1.07
CA ALA A 206 -11.04 26.00 -0.29
C ALA A 206 -12.33 25.20 -0.51
N GLU A 207 -13.11 25.00 0.55
CA GLU A 207 -14.23 24.04 0.69
C GLU A 207 -15.33 24.04 -0.39
N LYS A 208 -15.21 24.83 -1.47
CA LYS A 208 -16.29 25.05 -2.45
C LYS A 208 -15.90 25.01 -3.94
N ASP A 209 -14.63 24.99 -4.32
CA ASP A 209 -14.23 24.96 -5.75
C ASP A 209 -12.84 24.32 -5.95
N GLY A 210 -12.81 23.01 -6.18
CA GLY A 210 -11.61 22.23 -6.50
C GLY A 210 -11.75 21.52 -7.84
N VAL A 211 -10.74 21.59 -8.71
CA VAL A 211 -10.67 20.75 -9.91
C VAL A 211 -9.66 19.63 -9.68
N PHE A 212 -10.10 18.38 -9.83
CA PHE A 212 -9.22 17.22 -9.85
C PHE A 212 -9.08 16.72 -11.28
N VAL A 213 -7.83 16.57 -11.72
CA VAL A 213 -7.51 16.06 -13.05
C VAL A 213 -6.91 14.68 -12.91
N TYR A 214 -7.57 13.72 -13.53
CA TYR A 214 -7.10 12.37 -13.68
C TYR A 214 -6.59 12.18 -15.09
N TRP A 215 -5.30 11.93 -15.25
CA TRP A 215 -4.73 11.70 -16.57
C TRP A 215 -4.33 10.25 -16.72
N LEU A 216 -4.97 9.63 -17.69
CA LEU A 216 -4.75 8.27 -18.07
C LEU A 216 -3.62 8.30 -19.10
N GLN A 217 -2.69 7.35 -19.08
CA GLN A 217 -1.73 7.17 -20.18
C GLN A 217 -2.40 6.60 -21.45
N ARG A 218 -3.66 6.95 -21.66
CA ARG A 218 -4.42 6.79 -22.91
C ARG A 218 -4.61 8.20 -23.50
N PRO A 219 -5.02 8.34 -24.77
CA PRO A 219 -5.39 9.64 -25.32
C PRO A 219 -6.58 10.22 -24.54
N GLY A 220 -6.34 11.07 -23.54
CA GLY A 220 -7.37 11.75 -22.77
C GLY A 220 -7.23 11.71 -21.25
N GLY A 221 -8.19 12.31 -20.55
CA GLY A 221 -8.26 12.37 -19.10
C GLY A 221 -9.69 12.60 -18.60
N THR A 222 -9.88 12.49 -17.29
CA THR A 222 -11.16 12.71 -16.61
C THR A 222 -11.04 13.91 -15.67
N VAL A 223 -11.98 14.86 -15.78
CA VAL A 223 -12.09 16.04 -14.90
C VAL A 223 -13.25 15.83 -13.93
N PHE A 224 -13.00 16.12 -12.66
CA PHE A 224 -14.01 16.10 -11.61
C PHE A 224 -14.24 17.52 -11.09
N ILE A 225 -15.51 17.94 -11.06
CA ILE A 225 -15.94 19.23 -10.50
C ILE A 225 -16.81 18.96 -9.28
N ARG A 226 -16.32 19.33 -8.09
CA ARG A 226 -17.05 19.16 -6.84
C ARG A 226 -18.20 20.17 -6.70
N ARG A 227 -19.39 19.69 -6.33
CA ARG A 227 -20.58 20.47 -6.01
C ARG A 227 -21.18 20.02 -4.67
N GLU A 228 -22.13 20.80 -4.15
CA GLU A 228 -22.78 20.58 -2.84
C GLU A 228 -23.56 19.25 -2.75
N GLY A 229 -23.84 18.59 -3.89
CA GLY A 229 -24.53 17.30 -3.98
C GLY A 229 -23.71 16.14 -4.56
N GLY A 230 -22.41 16.31 -4.77
CA GLY A 230 -21.53 15.30 -5.38
C GLY A 230 -20.55 15.88 -6.41
N ASP A 231 -19.81 14.99 -7.09
CA ASP A 231 -18.83 15.37 -8.09
C ASP A 231 -19.40 15.16 -9.51
N ASP A 232 -19.44 16.22 -10.33
CA ASP A 232 -19.69 16.09 -11.76
C ASP A 232 -18.44 15.54 -12.44
N VAL A 233 -18.60 14.68 -13.44
CA VAL A 233 -17.47 14.00 -14.09
C VAL A 233 -17.56 14.11 -15.60
N TYR A 234 -16.43 14.51 -16.18
CA TYR A 234 -16.28 14.81 -17.60
C TYR A 234 -15.08 14.05 -18.15
N ASP A 235 -15.28 13.27 -19.20
CA ASP A 235 -14.21 12.56 -19.90
C ASP A 235 -13.85 13.32 -21.17
N PHE A 236 -12.56 13.51 -21.39
CA PHE A 236 -12.01 14.22 -22.54
C PHE A 236 -10.98 13.32 -23.21
N GLU A 237 -10.97 13.30 -24.55
CA GLU A 237 -9.93 12.64 -25.33
C GLU A 237 -8.83 13.61 -25.75
N GLY A 238 -7.70 13.08 -26.23
CA GLY A 238 -6.63 13.87 -26.85
C GLY A 238 -5.31 13.88 -26.09
N ARG A 239 -4.34 14.68 -26.57
CA ARG A 239 -3.04 14.85 -25.88
C ARG A 239 -3.18 15.85 -24.72
N PRO A 240 -2.22 15.90 -23.78
CA PRO A 240 -2.28 16.81 -22.62
C PRO A 240 -2.63 18.27 -22.97
N ARG A 241 -2.05 18.80 -24.06
CA ARG A 241 -2.34 20.15 -24.53
C ARG A 241 -3.76 20.31 -25.06
N ASP A 242 -4.22 19.35 -25.88
CA ASP A 242 -5.58 19.36 -26.44
C ASP A 242 -6.61 19.22 -25.32
N PHE A 243 -6.33 18.38 -24.33
CA PHE A 243 -7.14 18.23 -23.13
C PHE A 243 -7.30 19.54 -22.37
N VAL A 244 -6.20 20.22 -22.03
CA VAL A 244 -6.26 21.50 -21.30
C VAL A 244 -7.10 22.52 -22.05
N GLN A 245 -6.94 22.60 -23.38
CA GLN A 245 -7.73 23.50 -24.22
C GLN A 245 -9.20 23.12 -24.25
N THR A 246 -9.50 21.83 -24.38
CA THR A 246 -10.86 21.30 -24.45
C THR A 246 -11.59 21.50 -23.12
N VAL A 247 -10.94 21.19 -22.00
CA VAL A 247 -11.49 21.42 -20.66
C VAL A 247 -11.78 22.90 -20.43
N LYS A 248 -10.84 23.78 -20.79
CA LYS A 248 -11.05 25.22 -20.70
C LYS A 248 -12.21 25.69 -21.56
N HIS A 249 -12.34 25.15 -22.77
CA HIS A 249 -13.41 25.53 -23.69
C HIS A 249 -14.79 25.02 -23.23
N GLU A 250 -14.88 23.75 -22.83
CA GLU A 250 -16.15 23.09 -22.53
C GLU A 250 -16.65 23.37 -21.12
N LEU A 251 -15.74 23.51 -20.14
CA LEU A 251 -16.11 23.70 -18.74
C LEU A 251 -15.94 25.15 -18.27
N ASP A 252 -15.37 26.03 -19.09
CA ASP A 252 -15.00 27.41 -18.71
C ASP A 252 -14.16 27.45 -17.41
N ARG A 253 -13.29 26.44 -17.24
CA ARG A 253 -12.39 26.31 -16.09
C ARG A 253 -10.96 26.20 -16.57
N ASP A 254 -10.08 27.04 -16.02
CA ASP A 254 -8.65 26.90 -16.22
C ASP A 254 -8.16 25.63 -15.51
N VAL A 255 -7.48 24.79 -16.27
CA VAL A 255 -6.87 23.55 -15.78
C VAL A 255 -5.40 23.54 -16.15
N SER A 256 -4.57 23.24 -15.15
CA SER A 256 -3.13 23.09 -15.33
C SER A 256 -2.78 21.62 -15.22
N LEU A 257 -2.11 21.09 -16.24
CA LEU A 257 -1.45 19.80 -16.15
C LEU A 257 -0.02 20.01 -15.68
N PHE A 258 0.42 19.17 -14.74
CA PHE A 258 1.76 19.22 -14.15
C PHE A 258 2.79 18.36 -14.90
N PHE A 259 2.39 17.80 -16.03
CA PHE A 259 3.18 16.91 -16.88
C PHE A 259 2.93 17.26 -18.36
N GLY A 260 3.95 17.01 -19.18
CA GLY A 260 3.94 17.35 -20.60
C GLY A 260 3.22 16.42 -21.53
N GLU A 261 3.27 16.76 -22.82
CA GLU A 261 2.80 15.91 -23.93
C GLU A 261 3.52 14.54 -23.97
N ALA A 262 4.72 14.46 -23.39
CA ALA A 262 5.48 13.25 -23.18
C ALA A 262 6.27 13.34 -21.85
N ALA A 263 6.74 12.21 -21.34
CA ALA A 263 7.73 12.26 -20.27
C ALA A 263 9.01 12.92 -20.80
N PRO A 264 9.66 13.81 -20.03
CA PRO A 264 10.81 14.55 -20.51
C PRO A 264 11.92 13.58 -20.88
N THR A 265 12.29 13.48 -22.15
CA THR A 265 13.31 12.53 -22.62
C THR A 265 14.67 12.75 -21.97
N GLU A 266 14.92 13.98 -21.49
CA GLU A 266 16.11 14.38 -20.72
C GLU A 266 15.73 15.50 -19.73
N PRO A 267 15.55 15.20 -18.42
CA PRO A 267 15.29 16.26 -17.45
C PRO A 267 16.53 17.14 -17.24
N HIS A 268 16.35 18.46 -17.21
CA HIS A 268 17.42 19.43 -16.95
C HIS A 268 17.64 19.71 -15.47
N SER A 269 16.67 19.37 -14.60
CA SER A 269 16.81 19.54 -13.16
C SER A 269 16.14 18.39 -12.40
N LEU A 270 16.67 18.06 -11.24
CA LEU A 270 16.09 17.08 -10.33
C LEU A 270 16.24 17.57 -8.90
N ARG A 271 15.12 17.72 -8.21
CA ARG A 271 15.05 18.21 -6.82
C ARG A 271 14.56 17.11 -5.91
N LEU A 272 15.26 16.89 -4.81
CA LEU A 272 14.75 16.07 -3.72
C LEU A 272 13.94 16.94 -2.77
N MET A 273 12.81 16.42 -2.33
CA MET A 273 12.06 16.92 -1.18
C MET A 273 12.25 15.95 -0.03
N PHE A 274 12.36 16.52 1.17
CA PHE A 274 12.62 15.80 2.40
C PHE A 274 11.43 15.99 3.34
N ASP A 275 11.16 14.99 4.17
CA ASP A 275 10.17 15.09 5.24
C ASP A 275 10.69 15.91 6.43
N GLU A 276 9.87 16.02 7.47
CA GLU A 276 10.19 16.74 8.72
C GLU A 276 11.41 16.17 9.47
N ASN A 277 11.79 14.92 9.19
CA ASN A 277 12.95 14.26 9.77
C ASN A 277 14.20 14.37 8.89
N GLY A 278 14.11 15.08 7.75
CA GLY A 278 15.19 15.22 6.79
C GLY A 278 15.41 13.98 5.92
N VAL A 279 14.44 13.08 5.83
CA VAL A 279 14.49 11.89 4.98
C VAL A 279 13.92 12.22 3.61
N ALA A 280 14.64 11.88 2.53
CA ALA A 280 14.19 12.14 1.18
C ALA A 280 12.91 11.34 0.88
N CYS A 281 11.79 12.03 0.63
CA CYS A 281 10.47 11.43 0.44
C CYS A 281 9.96 11.57 -1.00
N LEU A 282 10.41 12.59 -1.73
CA LEU A 282 10.02 12.86 -3.12
C LEU A 282 11.23 13.29 -3.96
N ALA A 283 11.29 12.83 -5.20
CA ALA A 283 12.21 13.32 -6.23
C ALA A 283 11.39 13.94 -7.35
N VAL A 284 11.68 15.18 -7.75
CA VAL A 284 10.99 15.92 -8.81
C VAL A 284 11.99 16.20 -9.94
N ALA A 285 11.86 15.50 -11.07
CA ALA A 285 12.63 15.73 -12.28
C ALA A 285 11.87 16.70 -13.19
N SER A 286 12.50 17.80 -13.57
CA SER A 286 11.93 18.81 -14.47
C SER A 286 12.78 19.00 -15.73
N SER A 287 12.11 19.39 -16.81
CA SER A 287 12.62 19.92 -18.06
C SER A 287 12.13 21.37 -18.21
N ASP A 288 12.37 22.00 -19.36
CA ASP A 288 11.96 23.39 -19.61
C ASP A 288 10.44 23.59 -19.62
N ILE A 289 9.68 22.55 -19.96
CA ILE A 289 8.21 22.62 -20.10
C ILE A 289 7.46 21.66 -19.18
N ASP A 290 8.13 20.60 -18.70
CA ASP A 290 7.48 19.49 -18.01
C ASP A 290 8.21 19.13 -16.73
N PHE A 291 7.52 18.58 -15.74
CA PHE A 291 8.18 17.85 -14.67
C PHE A 291 7.44 16.56 -14.38
N THR A 292 8.09 15.72 -13.60
CA THR A 292 7.60 14.43 -13.21
C THR A 292 8.25 14.07 -11.87
N PHE A 293 7.57 13.34 -11.01
CA PHE A 293 8.04 13.13 -9.64
C PHE A 293 7.89 11.68 -9.21
N SER A 294 8.80 11.20 -8.37
CA SER A 294 8.80 9.86 -7.78
C SER A 294 8.78 9.97 -6.27
N TRP A 295 7.90 9.22 -5.62
CA TRP A 295 7.98 9.01 -4.18
C TRP A 295 9.17 8.08 -3.90
N LEU A 296 10.06 8.49 -3.00
CA LEU A 296 11.32 7.81 -2.71
C LEU A 296 11.22 6.84 -1.53
N HIS A 297 10.23 7.04 -0.65
CA HIS A 297 10.13 6.31 0.60
C HIS A 297 8.81 5.57 0.73
N MET A 298 8.77 4.30 0.34
CA MET A 298 7.63 3.41 0.58
C MET A 298 7.69 2.84 2.01
N SER A 299 7.61 3.69 3.04
CA SER A 299 7.37 3.15 4.39
C SER A 299 5.92 2.66 4.48
N GLU A 300 5.67 1.59 5.24
CA GLU A 300 4.29 1.08 5.46
C GLU A 300 3.37 2.12 6.11
N ASP A 301 3.94 3.21 6.64
CA ASP A 301 3.24 4.29 7.34
C ASP A 301 2.95 5.52 6.46
N SER A 302 3.59 5.65 5.28
CA SER A 302 3.56 6.86 4.44
C SER A 302 2.18 7.19 3.82
N PHE A 303 1.19 6.32 3.98
CA PHE A 303 -0.15 6.49 3.41
C PHE A 303 -1.30 6.23 4.40
N ARG A 304 -1.02 6.09 5.69
CA ARG A 304 -2.09 5.94 6.70
C ARG A 304 -2.81 7.27 6.83
N THR A 305 -4.02 7.34 6.30
CA THR A 305 -4.91 8.46 6.57
C THR A 305 -5.64 8.15 7.89
N ALA A 306 -5.87 9.18 8.73
CA ALA A 306 -6.43 8.99 10.06
C ALA A 306 -7.80 8.30 9.99
N PRO A 307 -8.16 7.44 10.97
CA PRO A 307 -9.46 6.77 10.98
C PRO A 307 -10.58 7.81 10.93
N THR A 308 -11.44 7.71 9.91
CA THR A 308 -12.62 8.56 9.79
C THR A 308 -13.71 8.03 10.73
N ALA A 309 -14.08 8.84 11.72
CA ALA A 309 -15.26 8.57 12.52
C ALA A 309 -16.49 8.90 11.65
N LEU A 310 -17.26 7.88 11.24
CA LEU A 310 -18.52 8.09 10.53
C LEU A 310 -19.65 8.29 11.54
N PRO A 311 -20.45 9.36 11.43
CA PRO A 311 -21.62 9.52 12.28
C PRO A 311 -22.66 8.47 11.91
N VAL A 312 -22.77 7.41 12.72
CA VAL A 312 -23.89 6.45 12.64
C VAL A 312 -24.96 6.93 13.62
N GLY A 313 -25.85 7.81 13.15
CA GLY A 313 -26.91 8.44 13.94
C GLY A 313 -26.79 9.97 14.06
N ILE A 314 -27.71 10.60 14.79
CA ILE A 314 -27.83 12.08 14.94
C ILE A 314 -26.80 12.66 15.94
N GLY A 315 -25.72 11.95 16.23
CA GLY A 315 -24.67 12.39 17.16
C GLY A 315 -23.52 13.08 16.42
N THR A 316 -23.01 14.19 16.94
CA THR A 316 -21.93 14.98 16.31
C THR A 316 -20.61 14.96 17.06
N GLN A 317 -20.53 14.32 18.24
CA GLN A 317 -19.33 14.35 19.07
C GLN A 317 -18.77 12.93 19.31
N PRO A 318 -17.44 12.75 19.17
CA PRO A 318 -16.74 11.55 19.64
C PRO A 318 -16.95 11.37 21.15
N ALA A 319 -16.89 10.13 21.63
CA ALA A 319 -16.87 9.87 23.06
C ALA A 319 -15.60 10.48 23.67
N GLU A 320 -15.76 11.40 24.63
CA GLU A 320 -14.64 11.86 25.44
C GLU A 320 -14.21 10.76 26.41
N PRO A 321 -12.90 10.59 26.66
CA PRO A 321 -12.45 9.66 27.69
C PRO A 321 -13.00 10.10 29.06
N PRO A 322 -13.20 9.15 30.00
CA PRO A 322 -13.61 9.47 31.35
C PRO A 322 -12.70 10.53 31.98
N ALA A 323 -13.27 11.45 32.75
CA ALA A 323 -12.49 12.46 33.46
C ALA A 323 -11.37 11.82 34.29
N GLY A 324 -10.15 12.32 34.12
CA GLY A 324 -8.96 11.79 34.78
C GLY A 324 -8.27 10.64 34.04
N LEU A 325 -8.78 10.16 32.89
CA LEU A 325 -8.09 9.20 32.04
C LEU A 325 -7.68 9.87 30.71
N GLN A 326 -6.41 9.86 30.36
CA GLN A 326 -5.93 10.36 29.07
C GLN A 326 -4.96 9.36 28.43
N GLY A 327 -4.94 9.34 27.10
CA GLY A 327 -4.03 8.52 26.32
C GLY A 327 -3.29 9.37 25.31
N THR A 328 -1.97 9.23 25.24
CA THR A 328 -1.14 9.85 24.20
C THR A 328 -0.29 8.78 23.52
N ILE A 329 -0.12 8.91 22.21
CA ILE A 329 0.74 8.00 21.45
C ILE A 329 2.15 8.58 21.42
N THR A 330 3.13 7.78 21.82
CA THR A 330 4.55 8.14 21.92
C THR A 330 5.40 7.17 21.09
N ASN A 331 6.70 7.46 20.98
CA ASN A 331 7.67 6.60 20.28
C ASN A 331 7.25 6.29 18.83
N GLU A 332 6.93 7.33 18.05
CA GLU A 332 6.57 7.21 16.62
C GLU A 332 5.38 6.26 16.36
N GLY A 333 4.35 6.27 17.23
CA GLY A 333 3.18 5.41 17.02
C GLY A 333 3.25 4.04 17.69
N LYS A 334 4.35 3.69 18.37
CA LYS A 334 4.60 2.33 18.87
C LYS A 334 4.16 2.08 20.32
N THR A 335 3.96 3.14 21.10
CA THR A 335 3.67 3.04 22.54
C THR A 335 2.50 3.96 22.92
N LEU A 336 1.45 3.39 23.50
CA LEU A 336 0.40 4.16 24.16
C LEU A 336 0.86 4.52 25.56
N SER A 337 0.92 5.80 25.89
CA SER A 337 1.06 6.26 27.27
C SER A 337 -0.32 6.57 27.84
N LEU A 338 -0.77 5.75 28.80
CA LEU A 338 -2.06 5.92 29.47
C LEU A 338 -1.83 6.60 30.81
N SER A 339 -2.39 7.79 31.01
CA SER A 339 -2.36 8.50 32.30
C SER A 339 -3.70 8.42 33.01
N ALA A 340 -3.66 8.07 34.29
CA ALA A 340 -4.81 8.08 35.18
C ALA A 340 -4.53 9.04 36.35
N GLN A 341 -5.48 9.93 36.66
CA GLN A 341 -5.44 10.79 37.85
C GLN A 341 -6.30 10.19 38.97
N ASP A 342 -5.75 10.15 40.17
CA ASP A 342 -6.49 9.78 41.36
C ASP A 342 -7.32 10.96 41.92
N ALA A 343 -8.07 10.70 42.99
CA ALA A 343 -8.88 11.73 43.65
C ALA A 343 -8.06 12.87 44.30
N ASN A 344 -6.76 12.68 44.49
CA ASN A 344 -5.85 13.67 45.05
C ASN A 344 -5.13 14.50 43.95
N GLY A 345 -5.36 14.18 42.67
CA GLY A 345 -4.71 14.81 41.53
C GLY A 345 -3.33 14.24 41.22
N GLU A 346 -2.91 13.15 41.88
CA GLU A 346 -1.69 12.43 41.52
C GLU A 346 -1.93 11.64 40.23
N SER A 347 -1.04 11.80 39.25
CA SER A 347 -1.13 11.12 37.97
C SER A 347 -0.13 9.97 37.89
N VAL A 348 -0.62 8.80 37.50
CA VAL A 348 0.21 7.65 37.15
C VAL A 348 0.18 7.47 35.65
N GLU A 349 1.36 7.37 35.05
CA GLU A 349 1.55 7.14 33.62
C GLU A 349 2.00 5.69 33.39
N ILE A 350 1.32 5.00 32.48
CA ILE A 350 1.54 3.58 32.19
C ILE A 350 1.86 3.44 30.70
N PRO A 351 3.11 3.14 30.33
CA PRO A 351 3.46 2.86 28.95
C PRO A 351 3.00 1.45 28.56
N LEU A 352 2.29 1.36 27.45
CA LEU A 352 1.74 0.12 26.89
C LEU A 352 2.18 -0.05 25.44
N ALA A 353 2.85 -1.16 25.14
CA ALA A 353 3.06 -1.60 23.76
C ALA A 353 1.72 -2.03 23.13
N ALA A 354 1.63 -2.03 21.80
CA ALA A 354 0.40 -2.40 21.07
C ALA A 354 -0.22 -3.73 21.53
N THR A 355 0.60 -4.78 21.74
CA THR A 355 0.12 -6.07 22.22
C THR A 355 -0.48 -6.02 23.63
N GLN A 356 -0.01 -5.12 24.48
CA GLN A 356 -0.55 -4.91 25.83
C GLN A 356 -1.86 -4.11 25.76
N VAL A 357 -1.98 -3.18 24.80
CA VAL A 357 -3.23 -2.48 24.50
C VAL A 357 -4.30 -3.49 24.04
N ASP A 358 -3.96 -4.41 23.13
CA ASP A 358 -4.88 -5.46 22.69
C ASP A 358 -5.37 -6.34 23.86
N GLN A 359 -4.45 -6.72 24.76
CA GLN A 359 -4.79 -7.49 25.96
C GLN A 359 -5.68 -6.70 26.90
N LEU A 360 -5.41 -5.40 27.09
CA LEU A 360 -6.22 -4.52 27.91
C LEU A 360 -7.64 -4.37 27.34
N ILE A 361 -7.79 -4.13 26.03
CA ILE A 361 -9.09 -4.05 25.36
C ILE A 361 -9.89 -5.34 25.56
N ARG A 362 -9.27 -6.51 25.36
CA ARG A 362 -9.92 -7.80 25.60
C ARG A 362 -10.36 -7.95 27.04
N HIS A 363 -9.50 -7.60 28.00
CA HIS A 363 -9.84 -7.69 29.41
C HIS A 363 -11.00 -6.75 29.80
N LEU A 364 -10.96 -5.49 29.33
CA LEU A 364 -12.03 -4.53 29.54
C LEU A 364 -13.35 -4.99 28.91
N SER A 365 -13.31 -5.62 27.73
CA SER A 365 -14.51 -6.18 27.10
C SER A 365 -15.15 -7.31 27.93
N GLN A 366 -14.32 -8.18 28.53
CA GLN A 366 -14.79 -9.24 29.43
C GLN A 366 -15.42 -8.65 30.69
N LEU A 367 -14.75 -7.68 31.32
CA LEU A 367 -15.29 -6.98 32.49
C LEU A 367 -16.62 -6.30 32.14
N ARG A 368 -16.69 -5.59 31.01
CA ARG A 368 -17.90 -4.92 30.53
C ARG A 368 -19.07 -5.90 30.36
N ALA A 369 -18.81 -7.11 29.86
CA ALA A 369 -19.83 -8.15 29.71
C ALA A 369 -20.36 -8.69 31.05
N THR A 370 -19.61 -8.53 32.15
CA THR A 370 -20.03 -8.96 33.50
C THR A 370 -20.74 -7.86 34.31
N MET A 371 -20.71 -6.61 33.84
CA MET A 371 -21.39 -5.51 34.51
C MET A 371 -22.91 -5.68 34.47
N THR A 372 -23.59 -5.30 35.55
CA THR A 372 -25.06 -5.39 35.68
C THR A 372 -25.80 -4.54 34.65
N ASP A 373 -25.20 -3.41 34.24
CA ASP A 373 -25.77 -2.50 33.26
C ASP A 373 -25.77 -3.18 31.88
N LYS A 374 -26.97 -3.46 31.37
CA LYS A 374 -27.15 -4.09 30.06
C LYS A 374 -26.55 -3.21 28.97
N VAL A 375 -25.87 -3.84 28.01
CA VAL A 375 -25.53 -3.17 26.76
C VAL A 375 -26.84 -2.83 26.04
N PRO A 376 -27.07 -1.59 25.61
CA PRO A 376 -28.25 -1.22 24.85
C PRO A 376 -28.46 -2.15 23.66
N SER A 377 -29.72 -2.56 23.41
CA SER A 377 -30.05 -3.47 22.31
C SER A 377 -29.97 -2.81 20.93
N ALA A 378 -29.98 -1.48 20.89
CA ALA A 378 -29.74 -0.66 19.71
C ALA A 378 -28.58 0.28 20.02
N PRO A 379 -27.76 0.67 19.02
CA PRO A 379 -26.77 1.71 19.21
C PRO A 379 -27.45 3.02 19.65
N ASP A 380 -26.83 3.70 20.62
CA ASP A 380 -27.28 5.02 21.07
C ASP A 380 -27.00 6.07 19.98
N SER A 381 -27.59 7.25 20.08
CA SER A 381 -27.24 8.36 19.19
C SER A 381 -25.83 8.85 19.50
N GLY A 382 -24.87 8.60 18.60
CA GLY A 382 -23.46 8.98 18.79
C GLY A 382 -22.63 8.85 17.52
N VAL A 383 -21.37 9.27 17.58
CA VAL A 383 -20.38 8.99 16.54
C VAL A 383 -19.64 7.71 16.91
N TYR A 384 -19.76 6.69 16.06
CA TYR A 384 -19.05 5.43 16.24
C TYR A 384 -17.87 5.37 15.28
N PRO A 385 -16.68 4.91 15.73
CA PRO A 385 -15.65 4.54 14.77
C PRO A 385 -16.20 3.39 13.92
N VAL A 386 -16.11 3.53 12.61
CA VAL A 386 -16.51 2.50 11.66
C VAL A 386 -15.24 2.07 10.93
N SER A 387 -14.90 0.79 11.02
CA SER A 387 -13.89 0.20 10.14
C SER A 387 -14.53 -0.05 8.77
N LEU A 388 -13.92 0.54 7.74
CA LEU A 388 -14.35 0.40 6.36
C LEU A 388 -13.55 -0.71 5.68
N ASP A 389 -14.23 -1.62 4.99
CA ASP A 389 -13.70 -2.90 4.50
C ASP A 389 -12.95 -3.69 5.60
N PRO A 390 -13.62 -4.01 6.71
CA PRO A 390 -12.98 -4.74 7.79
C PRO A 390 -12.54 -6.11 7.27
N GLY A 391 -11.26 -6.45 7.48
CA GLY A 391 -10.77 -7.78 7.15
C GLY A 391 -11.60 -8.83 7.90
N TRP A 392 -12.23 -9.76 7.19
CA TRP A 392 -13.10 -10.76 7.80
C TRP A 392 -12.69 -12.19 7.47
N ARG A 393 -13.00 -13.13 8.37
CA ARG A 393 -12.77 -14.56 8.19
C ARG A 393 -13.94 -15.34 8.77
N THR A 394 -14.25 -16.49 8.18
CA THR A 394 -15.24 -17.42 8.72
C THR A 394 -14.61 -18.77 8.97
N ASN A 395 -14.84 -19.34 10.15
CA ASN A 395 -14.48 -20.72 10.47
C ASN A 395 -15.76 -21.49 10.80
N ALA A 396 -16.02 -22.58 10.08
CA ALA A 396 -17.11 -23.49 10.40
C ALA A 396 -16.73 -24.42 11.56
N ASP A 397 -17.72 -24.85 12.35
CA ASP A 397 -17.60 -25.92 13.35
C ASP A 397 -16.51 -25.70 14.40
N VAL A 398 -16.24 -24.43 14.76
CA VAL A 398 -15.23 -24.05 15.75
C VAL A 398 -15.49 -24.64 17.13
N HIS A 399 -16.75 -24.95 17.46
CA HIS A 399 -17.12 -25.55 18.74
C HIS A 399 -17.86 -26.89 18.54
N PRO A 400 -17.37 -28.00 19.11
CA PRO A 400 -17.93 -29.33 18.86
C PRO A 400 -19.36 -29.53 19.37
N ALA A 401 -19.79 -28.71 20.35
CA ALA A 401 -21.15 -28.81 20.93
C ALA A 401 -22.18 -27.85 20.32
N PHE A 402 -21.76 -26.86 19.51
CA PHE A 402 -22.66 -25.82 19.02
C PHE A 402 -22.48 -25.65 17.52
N PRO A 403 -23.42 -26.15 16.69
CA PRO A 403 -23.33 -26.03 15.24
C PRO A 403 -23.49 -24.57 14.83
N GLY A 404 -22.58 -24.06 14.00
CA GLY A 404 -22.58 -22.65 13.59
C GLY A 404 -21.28 -22.23 12.92
N VAL A 405 -21.21 -20.95 12.58
CA VAL A 405 -20.02 -20.34 11.97
C VAL A 405 -19.48 -19.28 12.91
N CYS A 406 -18.17 -19.27 13.13
CA CYS A 406 -17.52 -18.13 13.76
C CYS A 406 -17.14 -17.11 12.70
N LEU A 407 -17.78 -15.95 12.73
CA LEU A 407 -17.41 -14.76 11.95
C LEU A 407 -16.40 -13.94 12.75
N ALA A 408 -15.19 -13.83 12.23
CA ALA A 408 -14.15 -12.96 12.73
C ALA A 408 -14.14 -11.66 11.91
N LEU A 409 -14.30 -10.51 12.55
CA LEU A 409 -14.17 -9.19 11.94
C LEU A 409 -12.96 -8.49 12.55
N ARG A 410 -12.10 -7.91 11.73
CA ARG A 410 -10.97 -7.09 12.18
C ARG A 410 -11.40 -5.63 12.22
N ASP A 411 -11.30 -5.03 13.39
CA ASP A 411 -11.40 -3.60 13.61
C ASP A 411 -10.00 -3.02 13.86
N ASP A 412 -9.72 -1.81 13.37
CA ASP A 412 -8.40 -1.19 13.49
C ASP A 412 -8.08 -0.71 14.91
N GLY A 413 -9.10 -0.41 15.71
CA GLY A 413 -8.95 0.00 17.11
C GLY A 413 -9.13 -1.14 18.12
N LEU A 414 -10.00 -2.10 17.82
CA LEU A 414 -10.35 -3.21 18.73
C LEU A 414 -9.68 -4.54 18.37
N GLY A 415 -8.97 -4.61 17.23
CA GLY A 415 -8.38 -5.83 16.72
C GLY A 415 -9.43 -6.85 16.23
N TRP A 416 -9.11 -8.15 16.32
CA TRP A 416 -10.04 -9.20 15.89
C TRP A 416 -11.17 -9.42 16.90
N GLN A 417 -12.40 -9.20 16.44
CA GLN A 417 -13.65 -9.47 17.13
C GLN A 417 -14.28 -10.74 16.58
N MET A 418 -14.72 -11.64 17.47
CA MET A 418 -15.21 -12.97 17.11
C MET A 418 -16.68 -13.08 17.47
N TYR A 419 -17.51 -13.38 16.47
CA TYR A 419 -18.95 -13.57 16.61
C TYR A 419 -19.29 -15.00 16.25
N TRP A 420 -19.99 -15.70 17.14
CA TRP A 420 -20.52 -17.02 16.81
C TRP A 420 -21.95 -16.87 16.30
N LEU A 421 -22.18 -17.29 15.06
CA LEU A 421 -23.45 -17.20 14.37
C LEU A 421 -24.10 -18.60 14.32
N PRO A 422 -25.21 -18.82 15.03
CA PRO A 422 -25.98 -20.05 14.87
C PRO A 422 -26.56 -20.16 13.45
N PRO A 423 -26.99 -21.37 13.01
CA PRO A 423 -27.31 -21.61 11.60
C PRO A 423 -28.44 -20.74 11.04
N HIS A 424 -29.39 -20.32 11.88
CA HIS A 424 -30.47 -19.42 11.46
C HIS A 424 -29.98 -17.98 11.24
N GLU A 425 -29.06 -17.48 12.06
CA GLU A 425 -28.44 -16.15 11.90
C GLU A 425 -27.53 -16.12 10.67
N VAL A 426 -26.75 -17.19 10.43
CA VAL A 426 -25.93 -17.32 9.21
C VAL A 426 -26.82 -17.22 7.96
N ARG A 427 -27.97 -17.90 7.97
CA ARG A 427 -28.93 -17.84 6.87
C ARG A 427 -29.50 -16.44 6.70
N ALA A 428 -30.00 -15.83 7.78
CA ALA A 428 -30.61 -14.51 7.74
C ALA A 428 -29.63 -13.44 7.24
N LEU A 429 -28.39 -13.47 7.72
CA LEU A 429 -27.33 -12.57 7.27
C LEU A 429 -27.00 -12.77 5.78
N GLY A 430 -26.84 -14.02 5.35
CA GLY A 430 -26.58 -14.33 3.93
C GLY A 430 -27.71 -13.87 3.01
N GLU A 431 -28.97 -14.15 3.37
CA GLU A 431 -30.15 -13.71 2.63
C GLU A 431 -30.22 -12.17 2.52
N TYR A 432 -29.92 -11.46 3.62
CA TYR A 432 -29.89 -10.01 3.64
C TYR A 432 -28.81 -9.44 2.70
N LEU A 433 -27.59 -9.94 2.78
CA LEU A 433 -26.46 -9.44 1.98
C LEU A 433 -26.70 -9.65 0.48
N VAL A 434 -27.12 -10.85 0.08
CA VAL A 434 -27.46 -11.17 -1.32
C VAL A 434 -28.63 -10.31 -1.80
N GLY A 435 -29.67 -10.16 -0.98
CA GLY A 435 -30.82 -9.32 -1.31
C GLY A 435 -30.46 -7.83 -1.44
N HIS A 436 -29.49 -7.34 -0.66
CA HIS A 436 -29.01 -5.98 -0.76
C HIS A 436 -28.22 -5.74 -2.05
N GLU A 437 -27.28 -6.61 -2.40
CA GLU A 437 -26.50 -6.54 -3.64
C GLU A 437 -27.40 -6.53 -4.89
N MET A 438 -28.41 -7.41 -4.91
CA MET A 438 -29.41 -7.46 -5.99
C MET A 438 -30.25 -6.18 -6.12
N ARG A 439 -30.45 -5.42 -5.04
CA ARG A 439 -31.14 -4.13 -5.09
C ARG A 439 -30.25 -3.03 -5.65
N LEU A 440 -28.99 -3.00 -5.24
CA LEU A 440 -28.01 -2.02 -5.76
C LEU A 440 -27.87 -2.15 -7.28
N THR A 441 -27.61 -3.37 -7.76
CA THR A 441 -27.44 -3.66 -9.20
C THR A 441 -28.68 -3.36 -10.06
N ARG A 442 -29.89 -3.39 -9.50
CA ARG A 442 -31.13 -3.00 -10.22
C ARG A 442 -31.34 -1.49 -10.30
N SER A 443 -30.85 -0.75 -9.32
CA SER A 443 -30.97 0.72 -9.26
C SER A 443 -30.17 1.39 -10.38
N ASP A 444 -29.01 0.83 -10.71
CA ASP A 444 -28.11 1.33 -11.76
C ASP A 444 -28.63 1.08 -13.18
N GLY A 445 -29.58 0.14 -13.35
CA GLY A 445 -30.20 -0.18 -14.64
C GLY A 445 -31.44 0.66 -15.00
N GLN A 446 -31.88 1.58 -14.13
CA GLN A 446 -33.13 2.35 -14.33
C GLN A 446 -32.92 3.83 -14.69
N ILE A 447 -31.67 4.28 -14.90
CA ILE A 447 -31.35 5.63 -15.40
C ILE A 447 -31.02 5.56 -16.89
N CYS A 448 -31.99 5.19 -17.71
CA CYS A 448 -31.99 5.39 -19.18
C CYS A 448 -33.40 5.11 -19.71
N SER A 449 -34.26 6.12 -19.68
CA SER A 449 -35.47 6.18 -20.52
C SER A 449 -35.71 7.61 -20.96
#